data_AF-A0A9D5N2G5-F1
#
_entry.id   AF-A0A9D5N2G5-F1
#
_cell.length_a   1.000
_cell.length_b   1.000
_cell.length_c   1.000
_cell.angle_alpha   90.00
_cell.angle_beta   90.00
_cell.angle_gamma   90.00
#
_symmetry.space_group_name_H-M   'P 1'
#
loop_
_entity.id
_entity.type
_entity.pdbx_description
1 polymer ?
#
loop_
_entity_poly.entity_id
_entity_poly.type
_entity_poly.pdbx_seq_one_letter_code
_entity_poly.pdbx_strand_id
1 'polypeptide(L)'
;MGQFHYETHLHTTEASACAHVSGKEQARRYKASGYDGIIVTDHFFNGNTCIPTDLPWEKRVDLFCLGYESAREEGERIGLSVFFGWEARFGSTEFLIYGLDKQWLKNNPEIMSWSVEEQYQRVHEAGGLVVHAHPFREASYIKEIRLFPDAVDAVEAINIGNTNKDFDDKAAEYARQHGLLMTAGTDSHGIEHKRSGVAFGHRLKGINDFITSIKAGEYALIQGKSV
;
A
#
# COMPACT_ATOMS: atom_id res chain seq x y z
N MET A 1 -3.66 26.16 -7.90
CA MET A 1 -4.50 24.99 -8.25
C MET A 1 -4.59 24.11 -7.02
N GLY A 2 -5.75 23.49 -6.75
CA GLY A 2 -5.90 22.60 -5.59
C GLY A 2 -5.04 21.35 -5.75
N GLN A 3 -4.51 20.82 -4.65
CA GLN A 3 -3.88 19.50 -4.60
C GLN A 3 -4.94 18.45 -4.25
N PHE A 4 -4.84 17.26 -4.84
CA PHE A 4 -5.68 16.11 -4.53
C PHE A 4 -4.89 15.12 -3.65
N HIS A 5 -5.43 14.73 -2.50
CA HIS A 5 -4.72 13.88 -1.53
C HIS A 5 -5.17 12.42 -1.58
N TYR A 6 -4.21 11.49 -1.54
CA TYR A 6 -4.45 10.06 -1.60
C TYR A 6 -3.69 9.32 -0.50
N GLU A 7 -4.40 8.54 0.31
CA GLU A 7 -3.75 7.52 1.15
C GLU A 7 -3.29 6.37 0.27
N THR A 8 -2.06 5.90 0.46
CA THR A 8 -1.47 4.85 -0.37
C THR A 8 -1.16 3.56 0.37
N HIS A 9 -1.25 3.55 1.70
CA HIS A 9 -0.98 2.40 2.55
C HIS A 9 -1.99 2.32 3.70
N LEU A 10 -2.97 1.42 3.56
CA LEU A 10 -3.96 1.15 4.59
C LEU A 10 -4.47 -0.29 4.57
N HIS A 11 -4.98 -0.72 5.72
CA HIS A 11 -5.46 -2.07 5.97
C HIS A 11 -6.91 -2.07 6.45
N THR A 12 -7.62 -3.16 6.22
CA THR A 12 -9.02 -3.35 6.60
C THR A 12 -9.24 -4.70 7.29
N THR A 13 -10.25 -4.75 8.15
CA THR A 13 -10.59 -5.94 8.94
C THR A 13 -10.99 -7.15 8.10
N GLU A 14 -11.41 -6.93 6.86
CA GLU A 14 -11.87 -7.96 5.94
C GLU A 14 -10.74 -8.92 5.52
N ALA A 15 -9.49 -8.47 5.49
CA ALA A 15 -8.35 -9.29 5.05
C ALA A 15 -7.11 -9.20 5.96
N SER A 16 -6.95 -8.12 6.73
CA SER A 16 -5.79 -7.90 7.61
C SER A 16 -6.15 -8.16 9.08
N ALA A 17 -5.44 -9.08 9.74
CA ALA A 17 -5.74 -9.52 11.11
C ALA A 17 -5.46 -8.44 12.18
N CYS A 18 -4.59 -7.48 11.87
CA CYS A 18 -4.25 -6.32 12.73
C CYS A 18 -5.12 -5.09 12.48
N ALA A 19 -5.97 -5.07 11.45
CA ALA A 19 -6.82 -3.93 11.19
C ALA A 19 -7.99 -3.87 12.18
N HIS A 20 -8.42 -2.67 12.52
CA HIS A 20 -9.49 -2.39 13.49
C HIS A 20 -10.73 -1.75 12.87
N VAL A 21 -10.70 -1.48 11.57
CA VAL A 21 -11.77 -0.81 10.82
C VAL A 21 -12.02 -1.51 9.49
N SER A 22 -13.27 -1.52 9.05
CA SER A 22 -13.66 -2.07 7.74
C SER A 22 -13.25 -1.15 6.60
N GLY A 23 -13.22 -1.68 5.38
CA GLY A 23 -12.91 -0.90 4.18
C GLY A 23 -13.86 0.29 4.01
N LYS A 24 -15.16 0.05 4.24
CA LYS A 24 -16.20 1.07 4.28
C LYS A 24 -15.91 2.19 5.29
N GLU A 25 -15.46 1.84 6.49
CA GLU A 25 -15.14 2.82 7.52
C GLU A 25 -13.84 3.57 7.23
N GLN A 26 -12.82 2.92 6.66
CA GLN A 26 -11.63 3.61 6.15
C GLN A 26 -12.02 4.69 5.13
N ALA A 27 -12.87 4.36 4.15
CA ALA A 27 -13.35 5.32 3.16
C ALA A 27 -13.99 6.56 3.81
N ARG A 28 -14.88 6.36 4.78
CA ARG A 28 -15.53 7.47 5.51
C ARG A 28 -14.53 8.34 6.26
N ARG A 29 -13.58 7.73 6.97
CA ARG A 29 -12.58 8.44 7.78
C ARG A 29 -11.67 9.29 6.90
N TYR A 30 -11.12 8.73 5.83
CA TYR A 30 -10.27 9.49 4.92
C TYR A 30 -11.04 10.60 4.19
N LYS A 31 -12.29 10.34 3.79
CA LYS A 31 -13.14 11.40 3.22
C LYS A 31 -13.37 12.53 4.21
N ALA A 32 -13.66 12.22 5.47
CA ALA A 32 -13.83 13.22 6.53
C ALA A 32 -12.54 14.00 6.82
N SER A 33 -11.38 13.37 6.66
CA SER A 33 -10.05 14.00 6.75
C SER A 33 -9.64 14.80 5.50
N GLY A 34 -10.53 14.94 4.50
CA GLY A 34 -10.29 15.76 3.32
C GLY A 34 -9.45 15.09 2.24
N TYR A 35 -9.39 13.75 2.21
CA TYR A 35 -8.74 13.01 1.12
C TYR A 35 -9.68 12.85 -0.08
N ASP A 36 -9.07 12.78 -1.25
CA ASP A 36 -9.72 12.61 -2.55
C ASP A 36 -9.81 11.15 -2.98
N GLY A 37 -8.89 10.33 -2.48
CA GLY A 37 -8.95 8.89 -2.61
C GLY A 37 -8.08 8.13 -1.63
N ILE A 38 -8.20 6.81 -1.70
CA ILE A 38 -7.44 5.85 -0.89
C ILE A 38 -7.05 4.65 -1.76
N ILE A 39 -5.96 3.98 -1.41
CA ILE A 39 -5.56 2.68 -1.97
C ILE A 39 -5.63 1.66 -0.83
N VAL A 40 -6.48 0.65 -0.97
CA VAL A 40 -6.54 -0.46 0.00
C VAL A 40 -5.38 -1.40 -0.30
N THR A 41 -4.55 -1.69 0.70
CA THR A 41 -3.32 -2.48 0.58
C THR A 41 -3.22 -3.54 1.67
N ASP A 42 -4.30 -4.29 1.86
CA ASP A 42 -4.37 -5.34 2.89
C ASP A 42 -3.18 -6.31 2.83
N HIS A 43 -2.80 -6.84 4.00
CA HIS A 43 -1.77 -7.86 4.12
C HIS A 43 -2.14 -9.10 3.30
N PHE A 44 -1.26 -9.44 2.36
CA PHE A 44 -1.41 -10.59 1.51
C PHE A 44 -1.21 -11.90 2.28
N PHE A 45 -1.36 -13.04 1.60
CA PHE A 45 -1.39 -14.36 2.23
C PHE A 45 -0.10 -14.80 2.94
N ASN A 46 1.02 -14.14 2.66
CA ASN A 46 2.31 -14.31 3.34
C ASN A 46 2.52 -13.29 4.48
N GLY A 47 1.58 -12.36 4.68
CA GLY A 47 1.56 -11.32 5.72
C GLY A 47 0.67 -11.65 6.91
N ASN A 48 0.31 -10.62 7.68
CA ASN A 48 -0.59 -10.73 8.83
C ASN A 48 -2.07 -10.77 8.41
N THR A 49 -2.42 -11.73 7.56
CA THR A 49 -3.77 -11.89 7.00
C THR A 49 -4.70 -12.66 7.94
N CYS A 50 -6.00 -12.37 7.89
CA CYS A 50 -7.05 -13.18 8.53
C CYS A 50 -7.73 -14.18 7.57
N ILE A 51 -7.31 -14.26 6.30
CA ILE A 51 -7.90 -15.15 5.31
C ILE A 51 -7.50 -16.61 5.57
N PRO A 52 -8.46 -17.56 5.67
CA PRO A 52 -8.14 -18.98 5.91
C PRO A 52 -7.25 -19.59 4.83
N THR A 53 -6.30 -20.43 5.26
CA THR A 53 -5.28 -21.04 4.38
C THR A 53 -5.75 -22.32 3.69
N ASP A 54 -6.81 -22.95 4.19
CA ASP A 54 -7.37 -24.22 3.72
C ASP A 54 -8.41 -24.07 2.60
N LEU A 55 -8.71 -22.84 2.19
CA LEU A 55 -9.64 -22.55 1.11
C LEU A 55 -8.97 -22.66 -0.28
N PRO A 56 -9.72 -23.02 -1.33
CA PRO A 56 -9.24 -22.93 -2.71
C PRO A 56 -8.74 -21.54 -3.07
N TRP A 57 -7.69 -21.45 -3.91
CA TRP A 57 -7.04 -20.19 -4.29
C TRP A 57 -8.01 -19.07 -4.65
N GLU A 58 -8.92 -19.33 -5.59
CA GLU A 58 -9.88 -18.32 -6.04
C GLU A 58 -10.78 -17.81 -4.91
N LYS A 59 -11.16 -18.68 -3.96
CA LYS A 59 -11.95 -18.28 -2.79
C LYS A 59 -11.15 -17.43 -1.83
N ARG A 60 -9.86 -17.72 -1.65
CA ARG A 60 -8.97 -16.87 -0.86
C ARG A 60 -8.85 -15.49 -1.48
N VAL A 61 -8.66 -15.40 -2.80
CA VAL A 61 -8.62 -14.12 -3.53
C VAL A 61 -9.96 -13.38 -3.46
N ASP A 62 -11.08 -14.10 -3.55
CA ASP A 62 -12.41 -13.49 -3.39
C ASP A 62 -12.58 -12.82 -2.02
N LEU A 63 -12.18 -13.50 -0.93
CA LEU A 63 -12.25 -12.96 0.42
C LEU A 63 -11.24 -11.81 0.63
N PHE A 64 -10.02 -11.97 0.11
CA PHE A 64 -8.97 -10.96 0.20
C PHE A 64 -9.40 -9.60 -0.36
N CYS A 65 -10.14 -9.59 -1.48
CA CYS A 65 -10.59 -8.35 -2.11
C CYS A 65 -11.81 -7.70 -1.44
N LEU A 66 -12.43 -8.31 -0.43
CA LEU A 66 -13.66 -7.77 0.19
C LEU A 66 -13.45 -6.40 0.85
N GLY A 67 -12.28 -6.16 1.46
CA GLY A 67 -11.93 -4.85 2.04
C GLY A 67 -11.94 -3.74 1.01
N TYR A 68 -11.27 -3.98 -0.13
CA TYR A 68 -11.28 -3.08 -1.28
C TYR A 68 -12.68 -2.88 -1.86
N GLU A 69 -13.43 -3.96 -2.07
CA GLU A 69 -14.78 -3.90 -2.66
C GLU A 69 -15.75 -3.10 -1.78
N SER A 70 -15.71 -3.35 -0.46
CA SER A 70 -16.45 -2.64 0.59
C SER A 70 -16.10 -1.15 0.63
N ALA A 71 -14.80 -0.82 0.58
CA ALA A 71 -14.33 0.55 0.51
C ALA A 71 -14.79 1.25 -0.78
N ARG A 72 -14.70 0.57 -1.94
CA ARG A 72 -15.08 1.11 -3.24
C ARG A 72 -16.56 1.43 -3.33
N GLU A 73 -17.42 0.52 -2.87
CA GLU A 73 -18.86 0.75 -2.85
C GLU A 73 -19.22 1.99 -2.02
N GLU A 74 -18.60 2.15 -0.84
CA GLU A 74 -18.82 3.35 -0.03
C GLU A 74 -18.21 4.60 -0.67
N GLY A 75 -17.02 4.48 -1.27
CA GLY A 75 -16.34 5.58 -1.97
C GLY A 75 -17.18 6.16 -3.11
N GLU A 76 -17.82 5.30 -3.91
CA GLU A 76 -18.77 5.70 -4.95
C GLU A 76 -19.95 6.51 -4.38
N ARG A 77 -20.43 6.15 -3.17
CA ARG A 77 -21.52 6.86 -2.50
C ARG A 77 -21.11 8.21 -1.92
N ILE A 78 -19.88 8.34 -1.41
CA ILE A 78 -19.41 9.55 -0.69
C ILE A 78 -18.48 10.44 -1.51
N GLY A 79 -18.23 10.10 -2.77
CA GLY A 79 -17.34 10.85 -3.66
C GLY A 79 -15.87 10.76 -3.25
N LEU A 80 -15.39 9.54 -2.99
CA LEU A 80 -14.00 9.20 -2.72
C LEU A 80 -13.52 8.16 -3.74
N SER A 81 -12.38 8.41 -4.39
CA SER A 81 -11.78 7.41 -5.28
C SER A 81 -11.16 6.28 -4.46
N VAL A 82 -11.44 5.02 -4.79
CA VAL A 82 -10.85 3.87 -4.10
C VAL A 82 -10.16 2.96 -5.11
N PHE A 83 -8.89 2.67 -4.85
CA PHE A 83 -8.05 1.82 -5.69
C PHE A 83 -7.57 0.59 -4.94
N PHE A 84 -7.09 -0.39 -5.70
CA PHE A 84 -6.65 -1.68 -5.21
C PHE A 84 -5.12 -1.81 -5.28
N GLY A 85 -4.56 -2.39 -4.22
CA GLY A 85 -3.20 -2.88 -4.09
C GLY A 85 -3.15 -3.91 -2.97
N TRP A 86 -1.95 -4.33 -2.58
CA TRP A 86 -1.75 -5.20 -1.42
C TRP A 86 -0.36 -5.05 -0.83
N GLU A 87 -0.18 -5.48 0.42
CA GLU A 87 1.12 -5.56 1.08
C GLU A 87 1.59 -7.02 1.13
N ALA A 88 2.67 -7.34 0.40
CA ALA A 88 3.28 -8.66 0.37
C ALA A 88 4.48 -8.74 1.32
N ARG A 89 4.64 -9.86 2.03
CA ARG A 89 5.68 -10.05 3.04
C ARG A 89 6.66 -11.16 2.70
N PHE A 90 7.96 -10.86 2.78
CA PHE A 90 9.07 -11.81 2.60
C PHE A 90 9.99 -11.81 3.82
N GLY A 91 9.74 -12.72 4.76
CA GLY A 91 10.47 -12.75 6.04
C GLY A 91 10.03 -11.61 6.95
N SER A 92 10.88 -10.61 7.18
CA SER A 92 10.56 -9.37 7.90
C SER A 92 10.43 -8.15 6.98
N THR A 93 10.51 -8.35 5.67
CA THR A 93 10.46 -7.28 4.66
C THR A 93 9.08 -7.24 4.02
N GLU A 94 8.52 -6.04 3.83
CA GLU A 94 7.19 -5.85 3.24
C GLU A 94 7.25 -4.93 2.00
N PHE A 95 6.34 -5.17 1.06
CA PHE A 95 6.28 -4.48 -0.21
C PHE A 95 4.84 -4.15 -0.57
N LEU A 96 4.58 -2.90 -0.98
CA LEU A 96 3.29 -2.49 -1.51
C LEU A 96 3.28 -2.71 -3.02
N ILE A 97 2.24 -3.38 -3.49
CA ILE A 97 2.07 -3.72 -4.91
C ILE A 97 0.83 -3.00 -5.46
N TYR A 98 1.02 -2.33 -6.60
CA TYR A 98 -0.02 -1.55 -7.25
C TYR A 98 -0.11 -1.90 -8.74
N GLY A 99 -1.31 -1.72 -9.33
CA GLY A 99 -1.51 -1.78 -10.79
C GLY A 99 -2.09 -3.08 -11.32
N LEU A 100 -2.21 -4.11 -10.48
CA LEU A 100 -2.78 -5.41 -10.84
C LEU A 100 -4.11 -5.60 -10.12
N ASP A 101 -5.00 -6.37 -10.71
CA ASP A 101 -6.37 -6.53 -10.22
C ASP A 101 -6.65 -7.93 -9.64
N LYS A 102 -7.89 -8.09 -9.15
CA LYS A 102 -8.40 -9.36 -8.62
C LYS A 102 -8.27 -10.52 -9.62
N GLN A 103 -8.49 -10.26 -10.91
CA GLN A 103 -8.41 -11.31 -11.93
C GLN A 103 -6.97 -11.74 -12.15
N TRP A 104 -6.03 -10.80 -12.15
CA TRP A 104 -4.62 -11.10 -12.19
C TRP A 104 -4.21 -11.99 -11.00
N LEU A 105 -4.63 -11.67 -9.77
CA LEU A 105 -4.37 -12.53 -8.61
C LEU A 105 -4.94 -13.94 -8.80
N LYS A 106 -6.18 -14.08 -9.30
CA LYS A 106 -6.76 -15.40 -9.58
C LYS A 106 -5.96 -16.21 -10.59
N ASN A 107 -5.38 -15.55 -11.58
CA ASN A 107 -4.62 -16.18 -12.66
C ASN A 107 -3.17 -16.53 -12.30
N ASN A 108 -2.64 -16.02 -11.17
CA ASN A 108 -1.23 -16.20 -10.78
C ASN A 108 -1.09 -16.81 -9.37
N PRO A 109 -1.60 -18.03 -9.10
CA PRO A 109 -1.47 -18.69 -7.79
C PRO A 109 -0.02 -18.94 -7.36
N GLU A 110 0.91 -19.01 -8.30
CA GLU A 110 2.33 -19.19 -8.08
C GLU A 110 3.00 -18.01 -7.37
N ILE A 111 2.33 -16.87 -7.23
CA ILE A 111 2.81 -15.70 -6.47
C ILE A 111 3.29 -16.07 -5.06
N MET A 112 2.69 -17.10 -4.46
CA MET A 112 3.06 -17.59 -3.14
C MET A 112 4.42 -18.30 -3.07
N SER A 113 5.02 -18.60 -4.22
CA SER A 113 6.29 -19.30 -4.34
C SER A 113 7.45 -18.43 -4.80
N TRP A 114 7.18 -17.18 -5.16
CA TRP A 114 8.19 -16.29 -5.72
C TRP A 114 9.22 -15.82 -4.70
N SER A 115 10.41 -15.45 -5.18
CA SER A 115 11.33 -14.58 -4.47
C SER A 115 10.90 -13.10 -4.55
N VAL A 116 11.62 -12.21 -3.87
CA VAL A 116 11.40 -10.76 -3.97
C VAL A 116 11.67 -10.28 -5.40
N GLU A 117 12.74 -10.77 -6.02
CA GLU A 117 13.16 -10.45 -7.39
C GLU A 117 12.15 -10.98 -8.41
N GLU A 118 11.65 -12.20 -8.22
CA GLU A 118 10.60 -12.77 -9.08
C GLU A 118 9.29 -11.97 -8.94
N GLN A 119 8.88 -11.58 -7.72
CA GLN A 119 7.73 -10.71 -7.53
C GLN A 119 7.92 -9.39 -8.29
N TYR A 120 9.08 -8.75 -8.11
CA TYR A 120 9.39 -7.50 -8.81
C TYR A 120 9.26 -7.65 -10.32
N GLN A 121 9.93 -8.65 -10.89
CA GLN A 121 9.91 -8.90 -12.33
C GLN A 121 8.48 -9.12 -12.85
N ARG A 122 7.70 -9.99 -12.19
CA ARG A 122 6.33 -10.34 -12.63
C ARG A 122 5.36 -9.17 -12.52
N VAL A 123 5.47 -8.39 -11.45
CA VAL A 123 4.68 -7.17 -11.26
C VAL A 123 5.04 -6.13 -12.32
N HIS A 124 6.34 -5.93 -12.56
CA HIS A 124 6.82 -4.96 -13.54
C HIS A 124 6.44 -5.35 -14.97
N GLU A 125 6.55 -6.64 -15.34
CA GLU A 125 6.09 -7.18 -16.64
C GLU A 125 4.59 -6.96 -16.87
N ALA A 126 3.78 -6.98 -15.80
CA ALA A 126 2.36 -6.70 -15.85
C ALA A 126 2.02 -5.19 -15.80
N GLY A 127 3.02 -4.31 -15.76
CA GLY A 127 2.85 -2.85 -15.74
C GLY A 127 2.61 -2.26 -14.34
N GLY A 128 2.81 -3.04 -13.28
CA GLY A 128 2.64 -2.61 -11.90
C GLY A 128 3.76 -1.71 -11.37
N LEU A 129 3.67 -1.44 -10.07
CA LEU A 129 4.66 -0.71 -9.28
C LEU A 129 4.91 -1.45 -7.97
N VAL A 130 6.17 -1.66 -7.62
CA VAL A 130 6.60 -2.24 -6.35
C VAL A 130 7.25 -1.18 -5.48
N VAL A 131 6.76 -1.03 -4.26
CA VAL A 131 7.29 -0.08 -3.27
C VAL A 131 7.81 -0.85 -2.08
N HIS A 132 9.04 -0.56 -1.64
CA HIS A 132 9.52 -1.07 -0.37
C HIS A 132 8.77 -0.39 0.79
N ALA A 133 7.94 -1.15 1.50
CA ALA A 133 7.19 -0.63 2.65
C ALA A 133 8.16 -0.47 3.83
N HIS A 134 8.11 0.70 4.49
CA HIS A 134 8.84 1.05 5.73
C HIS A 134 10.19 0.31 5.97
N PRO A 135 11.16 0.35 5.02
CA PRO A 135 12.32 -0.56 4.96
C PRO A 135 13.23 -0.60 6.20
N PHE A 136 13.25 0.48 6.97
CA PHE A 136 14.13 0.64 8.13
C PHE A 136 13.39 0.53 9.45
N ARG A 137 12.14 0.06 9.46
CA ARG A 137 11.39 -0.17 10.69
C ARG A 137 12.14 -1.19 11.56
N GLU A 138 12.42 -0.81 12.79
CA GLU A 138 12.88 -1.74 13.82
C GLU A 138 11.74 -2.01 14.80
N ALA A 139 11.42 -3.29 15.00
CA ALA A 139 10.40 -3.75 15.92
C ALA A 139 10.78 -5.12 16.48
N SER A 140 10.17 -5.53 17.60
CA SER A 140 10.52 -6.79 18.29
C SER A 140 10.33 -8.05 17.44
N TYR A 141 9.49 -7.99 16.41
CA TYR A 141 9.25 -9.09 15.47
C TYR A 141 10.16 -9.06 14.23
N ILE A 142 10.96 -8.00 14.05
CA ILE A 142 11.89 -7.83 12.92
C ILE A 142 13.27 -8.30 13.37
N LYS A 143 13.76 -9.36 12.72
CA LYS A 143 15.07 -9.97 13.06
C LYS A 143 16.24 -9.23 12.44
N GLU A 144 16.05 -8.72 11.24
CA GLU A 144 17.07 -8.01 10.46
C GLU A 144 16.41 -7.08 9.44
N ILE A 145 17.13 -5.99 9.12
CA ILE A 145 16.80 -5.09 8.01
C ILE A 145 17.43 -5.68 6.75
N ARG A 146 16.61 -5.91 5.72
CA ARG A 146 17.03 -6.40 4.39
C ARG A 146 16.55 -5.41 3.35
N LEU A 147 17.45 -4.98 2.47
CA LEU A 147 17.19 -3.99 1.43
C LEU A 147 17.31 -4.64 0.05
N PHE A 148 16.52 -4.13 -0.90
CA PHE A 148 16.36 -4.69 -2.25
C PHE A 148 16.34 -3.59 -3.31
N PRO A 149 17.43 -2.82 -3.49
CA PRO A 149 17.41 -1.63 -4.34
C PRO A 149 17.16 -1.94 -5.82
N ASP A 150 17.51 -3.15 -6.26
CA ASP A 150 17.35 -3.60 -7.64
C ASP A 150 16.02 -4.34 -7.90
N ALA A 151 15.16 -4.47 -6.87
CA ALA A 151 13.89 -5.20 -6.95
C ALA A 151 12.68 -4.39 -6.44
N VAL A 152 12.77 -3.06 -6.52
CA VAL A 152 11.68 -2.13 -6.22
C VAL A 152 11.75 -0.92 -7.15
N ASP A 153 10.62 -0.27 -7.39
CA ASP A 153 10.55 0.99 -8.15
C ASP A 153 10.62 2.22 -7.23
N ALA A 154 10.14 2.05 -5.98
CA ALA A 154 10.04 3.13 -5.01
C ALA A 154 10.25 2.64 -3.57
N VAL A 155 10.35 3.60 -2.65
CA VAL A 155 10.46 3.38 -1.21
C VAL A 155 9.41 4.22 -0.50
N GLU A 156 8.73 3.64 0.48
CA GLU A 156 7.90 4.39 1.41
C GLU A 156 8.80 5.20 2.36
N ALA A 157 9.00 6.47 2.03
CA ALA A 157 9.91 7.38 2.72
C ALA A 157 9.28 8.07 3.93
N ILE A 158 7.95 8.01 4.05
CA ILE A 158 7.20 8.50 5.21
C ILE A 158 6.17 7.45 5.56
N ASN A 159 6.24 6.92 6.78
CA ASN A 159 5.25 5.97 7.28
C ASN A 159 4.82 6.39 8.68
N ILE A 160 3.53 6.71 8.86
CA ILE A 160 3.01 7.18 10.16
C ILE A 160 3.05 6.09 11.24
N GLY A 161 2.98 4.82 10.86
CA GLY A 161 3.17 3.68 11.74
C GLY A 161 4.59 3.58 12.33
N ASN A 162 5.59 4.30 11.78
CA ASN A 162 6.91 4.36 12.38
C ASN A 162 6.92 5.20 13.67
N THR A 163 7.44 4.60 14.74
CA THR A 163 7.59 5.26 16.04
C THR A 163 8.86 6.11 16.15
N ASN A 164 9.80 5.95 15.20
CA ASN A 164 11.06 6.67 15.14
C ASN A 164 11.26 7.32 13.77
N LYS A 165 11.46 8.64 13.77
CA LYS A 165 11.70 9.43 12.56
C LYS A 165 12.98 8.99 11.81
N ASP A 166 13.97 8.46 12.51
CA ASP A 166 15.22 7.99 11.90
C ASP A 166 14.97 6.89 10.85
N PHE A 167 13.89 6.10 10.98
CA PHE A 167 13.52 5.09 9.99
C PHE A 167 13.10 5.71 8.66
N ASP A 168 12.28 6.77 8.72
CA ASP A 168 11.87 7.54 7.54
C ASP A 168 13.06 8.29 6.91
N ASP A 169 13.96 8.84 7.73
CA ASP A 169 15.16 9.54 7.26
C ASP A 169 16.11 8.57 6.52
N LYS A 170 16.31 7.37 7.05
CA LYS A 170 17.06 6.28 6.38
C LYS A 170 16.36 5.82 5.10
N ALA A 171 15.04 5.68 5.10
CA ALA A 171 14.27 5.30 3.92
C ALA A 171 14.42 6.33 2.78
N ALA A 172 14.32 7.62 3.11
CA ALA A 172 14.52 8.70 2.17
C ALA A 172 15.98 8.74 1.64
N GLU A 173 16.97 8.52 2.49
CA GLU A 173 18.36 8.49 2.06
C GLU A 173 18.68 7.30 1.16
N TYR A 174 18.19 6.11 1.52
CA TYR A 174 18.27 4.90 0.71
C TYR A 174 17.66 5.11 -0.68
N ALA A 175 16.48 5.73 -0.77
CA ALA A 175 15.87 6.02 -2.06
C ALA A 175 16.73 6.99 -2.91
N ARG A 176 17.33 8.04 -2.31
CA ARG A 176 18.24 8.95 -3.03
C ARG A 176 19.49 8.25 -3.53
N GLN A 177 20.11 7.40 -2.71
CA GLN A 177 21.35 6.71 -3.05
C GLN A 177 21.18 5.75 -4.23
N HIS A 178 19.99 5.17 -4.38
CA HIS A 178 19.68 4.20 -5.43
C HIS A 178 18.84 4.78 -6.57
N GLY A 179 18.52 6.07 -6.55
CA GLY A 179 17.69 6.70 -7.59
C GLY A 179 16.24 6.19 -7.62
N LEU A 180 15.74 5.70 -6.48
CA LEU A 180 14.38 5.17 -6.34
C LEU A 180 13.39 6.31 -6.11
N LEU A 181 12.16 6.09 -6.58
CA LEU A 181 11.04 6.99 -6.29
C LEU A 181 10.66 6.91 -4.81
N MET A 182 9.88 7.88 -4.32
CA MET A 182 9.42 7.88 -2.94
C MET A 182 7.90 7.91 -2.86
N THR A 183 7.33 7.18 -1.91
CA THR A 183 5.93 7.29 -1.51
C THR A 183 5.82 7.64 -0.03
N ALA A 184 4.60 7.88 0.43
CA ALA A 184 4.29 8.18 1.81
C ALA A 184 2.92 7.62 2.15
N GLY A 185 2.75 7.02 3.32
CA GLY A 185 1.53 6.34 3.72
C GLY A 185 1.27 6.42 5.22
N THR A 186 0.03 6.22 5.61
CA THR A 186 -0.29 6.14 7.04
C THR A 186 0.06 4.77 7.61
N ASP A 187 0.04 3.71 6.80
CA ASP A 187 0.02 2.32 7.29
C ASP A 187 -1.16 2.13 8.26
N SER A 188 -2.34 2.57 7.78
CA SER A 188 -3.51 2.79 8.62
C SER A 188 -4.19 1.48 8.98
N HIS A 189 -4.24 1.18 10.28
CA HIS A 189 -4.99 0.08 10.87
C HIS A 189 -6.28 0.55 11.56
N GLY A 190 -6.53 1.86 11.62
CA GLY A 190 -7.76 2.44 12.16
C GLY A 190 -7.63 3.08 13.55
N ILE A 191 -6.41 3.15 14.09
CA ILE A 191 -6.11 3.71 15.42
C ILE A 191 -5.21 4.95 15.35
N GLU A 192 -4.71 5.28 14.16
CA GLU A 192 -3.71 6.32 13.95
C GLU A 192 -4.34 7.72 14.08
N HIS A 193 -3.64 8.61 14.78
CA HIS A 193 -4.05 10.00 15.03
C HIS A 193 -3.51 10.98 13.99
N LYS A 194 -2.70 10.52 13.05
CA LYS A 194 -2.16 11.29 11.94
C LYS A 194 -2.44 10.57 10.63
N ARG A 195 -2.52 11.33 9.54
CA ARG A 195 -2.67 10.81 8.18
C ARG A 195 -1.57 11.32 7.26
N SER A 196 -1.06 10.44 6.40
CA SER A 196 -0.10 10.73 5.34
C SER A 196 -0.63 10.19 4.01
N GLY A 197 0.20 10.20 2.97
CA GLY A 197 -0.21 9.91 1.61
C GLY A 197 0.58 10.69 0.58
N VAL A 198 0.06 10.70 -0.64
CA VAL A 198 0.61 11.43 -1.77
C VAL A 198 -0.38 12.47 -2.28
N ALA A 199 0.14 13.64 -2.63
CA ALA A 199 -0.61 14.74 -3.22
C ALA A 199 -0.29 14.89 -4.71
N PHE A 200 -1.33 15.03 -5.54
CA PHE A 200 -1.20 15.23 -6.99
C PHE A 200 -1.82 16.54 -7.44
N GLY A 201 -1.33 17.09 -8.55
CA GLY A 201 -1.93 18.27 -9.20
C GLY A 201 -3.24 17.98 -9.96
N HIS A 202 -3.63 16.71 -10.05
CA HIS A 202 -4.82 16.24 -10.75
C HIS A 202 -5.50 15.10 -9.98
N ARG A 203 -6.79 14.88 -10.24
CA ARG A 203 -7.53 13.75 -9.70
C ARG A 203 -7.18 12.49 -10.47
N LEU A 204 -6.79 11.45 -9.74
CA LEU A 204 -6.58 10.11 -10.28
C LEU A 204 -7.93 9.47 -10.64
N LYS A 205 -8.00 8.90 -11.85
CA LYS A 205 -9.16 8.15 -12.37
C LYS A 205 -9.05 6.65 -12.11
N GLY A 206 -7.83 6.16 -11.87
CA GLY A 206 -7.54 4.75 -11.60
C GLY A 206 -6.14 4.57 -11.05
N ILE A 207 -5.81 3.33 -10.67
CA ILE A 207 -4.50 2.98 -10.13
C ILE A 207 -3.35 3.23 -11.12
N ASN A 208 -3.61 3.16 -12.43
CA ASN A 208 -2.60 3.45 -13.45
C ASN A 208 -2.21 4.94 -13.50
N ASP A 209 -3.13 5.85 -13.12
CA ASP A 209 -2.80 7.27 -13.00
C ASP A 209 -1.84 7.49 -11.82
N PHE A 210 -2.04 6.76 -10.70
CA PHE A 210 -1.10 6.76 -9.58
C PHE A 210 0.30 6.35 -10.05
N ILE A 211 0.41 5.19 -10.71
CA ILE A 211 1.70 4.66 -11.18
C ILE A 211 2.37 5.63 -12.15
N THR A 212 1.62 6.15 -13.13
CA THR A 212 2.15 7.08 -14.13
C THR A 212 2.64 8.37 -13.48
N SER A 213 1.88 8.92 -12.52
CA SER A 213 2.23 10.16 -11.83
C SER A 213 3.45 10.00 -10.92
N ILE A 214 3.55 8.86 -10.24
CA ILE A 214 4.73 8.51 -9.43
C ILE A 214 5.96 8.38 -10.34
N LYS A 215 5.87 7.65 -11.44
CA LYS A 215 6.98 7.51 -12.41
C LYS A 215 7.38 8.83 -13.07
N ALA A 216 6.44 9.76 -13.24
CA ALA A 216 6.71 11.09 -13.79
C ALA A 216 7.30 12.09 -12.77
N GLY A 217 7.30 11.77 -11.47
CA GLY A 217 7.73 12.71 -10.43
C GLY A 217 6.75 13.87 -10.18
N GLU A 218 5.50 13.77 -10.65
CA GLU A 218 4.50 14.85 -10.60
C GLU A 218 3.65 14.80 -9.32
N TYR A 219 4.30 14.73 -8.17
CA TYR A 219 3.62 14.54 -6.90
C TYR A 219 4.38 15.15 -5.72
N ALA A 220 3.71 15.26 -4.57
CA ALA A 220 4.33 15.67 -3.31
C ALA A 220 3.96 14.68 -2.19
N LEU A 221 4.91 14.39 -1.31
CA LEU A 221 4.67 13.57 -0.13
C LEU A 221 3.97 14.39 0.95
N ILE A 222 2.94 13.82 1.58
CA ILE A 222 2.20 14.46 2.65
C ILE A 222 2.90 14.15 3.98
N GLN A 223 3.59 15.14 4.55
CA GLN A 223 4.08 15.05 5.92
C GLN A 223 2.88 14.88 6.87
N GLY A 224 2.94 13.92 7.80
CA GLY A 224 1.82 13.50 8.64
C GLY A 224 1.00 14.66 9.21
N LYS A 225 -0.29 14.71 8.87
CA LYS A 225 -1.26 15.71 9.32
C LYS A 225 -2.08 15.14 10.47
N SER A 226 -2.20 15.88 11.57
CA SER A 226 -3.15 15.52 12.64
C SER A 226 -4.59 15.57 12.12
N VAL A 227 -5.42 14.62 12.53
CA VAL A 227 -6.83 14.49 12.13
C VAL A 227 -7.79 14.55 13.29
#